data_AF-A0A7X3TRG5-F1
#
_entry.id   AF-A0A7X3TRG5-F1
#
_cell.length_a   1.000
_cell.length_b   1.000
_cell.length_c   1.000
_cell.angle_alpha   90.00
_cell.angle_beta   90.00
_cell.angle_gamma   90.00
#
_symmetry.space_group_name_H-M   'P 1'
#
loop_
_entity.id
_entity.type
_entity.pdbx_description
1 polymer ?
#
loop_
_entity_poly.entity_id
_entity_poly.type
_entity_poly.pdbx_seq_one_letter_code
_entity_poly.pdbx_strand_id
1 'polypeptide(L)'
;VLTPNGDGINDAVELSFVVFKAQDAVPMVEVRDLVGRPVVQLTPVAEGPTRLFTWNGQDSAGATVPPGIYLWRIDVNADSGDAIELRVVEVAY
;
A
#
# COMPACT_ATOMS: atom_id res chain seq x y z
N VAL A 1 5.69 -11.58 -0.64
CA VAL A 1 4.99 -12.25 0.47
C VAL A 1 5.31 -11.49 1.75
N LEU A 2 4.28 -11.14 2.51
CA LEU A 2 4.33 -10.52 3.82
C LEU A 2 4.10 -11.61 4.86
N THR A 3 4.95 -11.68 5.87
CA THR A 3 4.82 -12.58 7.01
C THR A 3 4.83 -11.77 8.30
N PRO A 4 3.66 -11.26 8.75
CA PRO A 4 3.58 -10.43 9.97
C PRO A 4 3.61 -11.31 11.22
N ASN A 5 4.66 -12.10 11.38
CA ASN A 5 4.87 -13.03 12.49
C ASN A 5 5.81 -12.47 13.57
N GLY A 6 6.39 -11.29 13.35
CA GLY A 6 7.27 -10.60 14.28
C GLY A 6 8.71 -11.11 14.27
N ASP A 7 9.14 -11.83 13.23
CA ASP A 7 10.49 -12.41 13.12
C ASP A 7 11.55 -11.42 12.57
N GLY A 8 11.12 -10.22 12.15
CA GLY A 8 11.93 -9.21 11.48
C GLY A 8 12.08 -9.41 9.97
N ILE A 9 11.48 -10.45 9.39
CA ILE A 9 11.60 -10.83 7.98
C ILE A 9 10.24 -10.72 7.31
N ASN A 10 10.12 -9.90 6.26
CA ASN A 10 8.88 -9.64 5.52
C ASN A 10 7.69 -9.21 6.42
N ASP A 11 7.94 -8.67 7.62
CA ASP A 11 6.89 -8.15 8.50
C ASP A 11 6.24 -6.86 7.98
N ALA A 12 6.88 -6.20 7.02
CA ALA A 12 6.34 -5.05 6.33
C ALA A 12 6.64 -5.12 4.82
N VAL A 13 5.69 -4.65 4.03
CA VAL A 13 5.90 -4.34 2.62
C VAL A 13 6.04 -2.83 2.48
N GLU A 14 7.11 -2.43 1.82
CA GLU A 14 7.39 -1.05 1.46
C GLU A 14 7.12 -0.85 -0.03
N LEU A 15 6.36 0.18 -0.36
CA LEU A 15 6.13 0.65 -1.70
C LEU A 15 6.74 2.05 -1.83
N SER A 16 7.72 2.19 -2.71
CA SER A 16 8.26 3.49 -3.09
C SER A 16 8.03 3.76 -4.58
N PHE A 17 7.61 4.98 -4.90
CA PHE A 17 7.45 5.43 -6.27
C PHE A 17 7.74 6.94 -6.41
N VAL A 18 8.09 7.35 -7.63
CA VAL A 18 8.40 8.73 -7.97
C VAL A 18 7.32 9.29 -8.87
N VAL A 19 6.71 10.41 -8.47
CA VAL A 19 5.68 11.08 -9.27
C VAL A 19 6.34 12.15 -10.13
N PHE A 20 6.76 11.78 -11.34
CA PHE A 20 7.55 12.65 -12.22
C PHE A 20 6.80 13.87 -12.77
N LYS A 21 5.50 13.75 -13.09
CA LYS A 21 4.72 14.80 -13.78
C LYS A 21 3.77 15.60 -12.88
N ALA A 22 3.59 15.18 -11.63
CA ALA A 22 2.57 15.74 -10.74
C ALA A 22 3.11 15.81 -9.31
N GLN A 23 4.11 16.68 -9.09
CA GLN A 23 4.79 16.81 -7.79
C GLN A 23 3.85 17.29 -6.68
N ASP A 24 2.79 18.03 -7.05
CA ASP A 24 1.72 18.49 -6.16
C ASP A 24 0.54 17.50 -6.04
N ALA A 25 0.52 16.41 -6.82
CA ALA A 25 -0.52 15.40 -6.67
C ALA A 25 -0.33 14.63 -5.37
N VAL A 26 -1.43 14.45 -4.65
CA VAL A 26 -1.49 13.61 -3.45
C VAL A 26 -1.97 12.23 -3.89
N PRO A 27 -1.07 11.23 -4.05
CA PRO A 27 -1.50 9.90 -4.43
C PRO A 27 -2.26 9.25 -3.27
N MET A 28 -3.38 8.61 -3.58
CA MET A 28 -4.15 7.83 -2.61
C MET A 28 -3.70 6.36 -2.70
N VAL A 29 -3.12 5.85 -1.62
CA VAL A 29 -2.70 4.45 -1.53
C VAL A 29 -3.58 3.74 -0.51
N GLU A 30 -4.19 2.64 -0.91
CA GLU A 30 -5.03 1.82 -0.05
C GLU A 30 -4.78 0.34 -0.28
N VAL A 31 -4.92 -0.45 0.78
CA VAL A 31 -4.87 -1.91 0.72
C VAL A 31 -6.30 -2.43 0.74
N ARG A 32 -6.60 -3.34 -0.17
CA ARG A 32 -7.89 -4.00 -0.31
C ARG A 32 -7.74 -5.50 -0.27
N ASP A 33 -8.79 -6.21 0.14
CA ASP A 33 -8.86 -7.65 -0.06
C ASP A 33 -9.18 -8.00 -1.53
N LEU A 34 -9.08 -9.27 -1.91
CA LEU A 34 -9.48 -9.77 -3.23
C LEU A 34 -10.96 -9.54 -3.56
N VAL A 35 -11.80 -9.30 -2.55
CA VAL A 35 -13.24 -9.04 -2.69
C VAL A 35 -13.50 -7.54 -2.92
N GLY A 36 -12.45 -6.70 -2.92
CA GLY A 36 -12.50 -5.26 -3.13
C GLY A 36 -12.80 -4.44 -1.86
N ARG A 37 -12.86 -5.06 -0.68
CA ARG A 37 -13.10 -4.37 0.58
C ARG A 37 -11.85 -3.60 1.00
N PRO A 38 -11.99 -2.31 1.39
CA PRO A 38 -10.87 -1.55 1.93
C PRO A 38 -10.47 -2.14 3.29
N VAL A 39 -9.18 -2.47 3.42
CA VAL A 39 -8.57 -3.02 4.62
C VAL A 39 -7.94 -1.88 5.42
N VAL A 40 -7.14 -1.05 4.76
CA VAL A 40 -6.52 0.13 5.35
C VAL A 40 -6.15 1.14 4.26
N GLN A 41 -6.23 2.43 4.58
CA GLN A 41 -5.67 3.48 3.74
C GLN A 41 -4.29 3.86 4.30
N LEU A 42 -3.28 3.87 3.43
CA LEU A 42 -1.90 4.15 3.80
C LEU A 42 -1.61 5.63 3.58
N THR A 43 -0.88 6.23 4.52
CA THR A 43 -0.33 7.58 4.40
C THR A 43 1.16 7.50 4.07
N PRO A 44 1.70 8.44 3.28
CA PRO A 44 3.11 8.45 2.96
C PRO A 44 3.95 8.69 4.21
N VAL A 45 4.99 7.87 4.39
CA VAL A 45 5.99 7.99 5.46
C VAL A 45 7.04 9.05 5.11
N ALA A 46 7.22 9.33 3.82
CA ALA A 46 8.11 10.37 3.32
C ALA A 46 7.45 11.18 2.19
N GLU A 47 7.46 12.51 2.34
CA GLU A 47 6.91 13.48 1.41
C GLU A 47 8.04 14.16 0.63
N GLY A 48 8.68 13.43 -0.29
CA GLY A 48 9.71 13.94 -1.20
C GLY A 48 9.41 13.58 -2.66
N PRO A 49 10.34 13.82 -3.61
CA PRO A 49 10.16 13.37 -4.99
C PRO A 49 9.86 11.88 -5.08
N THR A 50 10.40 11.10 -4.14
CA THR A 50 10.00 9.72 -3.86
C THR A 50 8.97 9.71 -2.73
N ARG A 51 7.81 9.11 -2.98
CA ARG A 51 6.82 8.79 -1.95
C ARG A 51 7.07 7.38 -1.46
N LEU A 52 7.09 7.19 -0.15
CA LEU A 52 7.26 5.89 0.50
C LEU A 52 6.01 5.57 1.32
N PHE A 53 5.45 4.39 1.12
CA PHE A 53 4.32 3.84 1.88
C PHE A 53 4.73 2.50 2.47
N THR A 54 4.29 2.23 3.69
CA THR A 54 4.62 0.98 4.39
C THR A 54 3.35 0.36 4.93
N TRP A 55 3.21 -0.95 4.77
CA TRP A 55 2.14 -1.73 5.37
C TRP A 55 2.71 -2.94 6.08
N ASN A 56 2.32 -3.11 7.34
CA ASN A 56 2.75 -4.18 8.24
C ASN A 56 1.72 -5.33 8.33
N GLY A 57 0.75 -5.40 7.42
CA GLY A 57 -0.30 -6.42 7.48
C GLY A 57 -1.39 -6.11 8.50
N GLN A 58 -1.52 -4.86 8.96
CA GLN A 58 -2.60 -4.44 9.86
C GLN A 58 -3.72 -3.73 9.11
N ASP A 59 -4.95 -3.93 9.56
CA ASP A 59 -6.10 -3.17 9.09
C ASP A 59 -6.19 -1.78 9.73
N SER A 60 -7.21 -1.00 9.38
CA SER A 60 -7.46 0.32 9.97
C SER A 60 -7.73 0.31 11.49
N ALA A 61 -8.04 -0.85 12.07
CA ALA A 61 -8.23 -1.02 13.51
C ALA A 61 -6.94 -1.46 14.22
N GLY A 62 -5.83 -1.65 13.49
CA GLY A 62 -4.55 -2.14 13.99
C GLY A 62 -4.52 -3.66 14.19
N ALA A 63 -5.52 -4.39 13.70
CA ALA A 63 -5.57 -5.85 13.78
C ALA A 63 -4.82 -6.48 12.60
N THR A 64 -4.06 -7.54 12.87
CA THR A 64 -3.38 -8.31 11.81
C THR A 64 -4.41 -9.00 10.93
N VAL A 65 -4.29 -8.80 9.62
CA VAL A 65 -5.20 -9.36 8.63
C VAL A 65 -4.96 -10.86 8.44
N PRO A 66 -5.99 -11.66 8.13
CA PRO A 66 -5.86 -13.10 7.85
C PRO A 66 -4.91 -13.37 6.67
N PRO A 67 -4.31 -14.57 6.58
CA PRO A 67 -3.40 -14.90 5.50
C PRO A 67 -4.23 -15.04 4.22
N GLY A 68 -3.73 -14.50 3.13
CA GLY A 68 -4.49 -14.35 1.90
C GLY A 68 -3.84 -13.36 0.95
N ILE A 69 -4.53 -13.07 -0.13
CA ILE A 69 -4.05 -12.14 -1.15
C ILE A 69 -4.71 -10.79 -0.93
N TYR A 70 -3.89 -9.75 -0.95
CA TYR A 70 -4.29 -8.36 -0.81
C TYR A 70 -3.80 -7.56 -2.01
N LEU A 71 -4.52 -6.48 -2.30
CA LEU A 71 -4.28 -5.61 -3.44
C LEU A 71 -3.96 -4.22 -2.92
N TRP A 72 -2.78 -3.73 -3.25
CA TRP A 72 -2.43 -2.33 -3.09
C TRP A 72 -2.95 -1.58 -4.31
N ARG A 73 -3.83 -0.61 -4.07
CA ARG A 73 -4.36 0.30 -5.06
C ARG A 73 -3.68 1.65 -4.89
N ILE A 74 -2.94 2.06 -5.89
CA ILE A 74 -2.18 3.31 -5.93
C ILE A 74 -2.87 4.19 -6.97
N ASP A 75 -3.58 5.19 -6.49
CA ASP A 75 -4.28 6.16 -7.31
C ASP A 75 -3.44 7.43 -7.33
N VAL A 76 -2.66 7.61 -8.38
CA VAL A 76 -1.93 8.87 -8.60
C VAL A 76 -2.93 9.80 -9.24
N ASN A 77 -3.52 10.70 -8.45
CA ASN A 77 -4.44 11.76 -8.89
C ASN A 77 -3.71 12.80 -9.76
N ALA A 78 -3.05 12.32 -10.82
CA ALA A 78 -2.40 13.13 -11.80
C ALA A 78 -3.47 13.61 -12.77
N ASP A 79 -3.57 14.93 -12.93
CA ASP A 79 -4.45 15.68 -13.84
C ASP A 79 -4.45 15.18 -15.31
N SER A 80 -3.61 14.20 -15.66
CA SER A 80 -3.44 13.65 -17.01
C SER A 80 -3.99 12.23 -17.21
N GLY A 81 -4.70 11.68 -16.23
CA GLY A 81 -5.44 10.41 -16.36
C GLY A 81 -5.32 9.55 -15.11
N ASP A 82 -6.42 8.93 -14.71
CA ASP A 82 -6.50 7.94 -13.63
C ASP A 82 -5.45 6.82 -13.80
N ALA A 83 -4.24 7.07 -13.31
CA ALA A 83 -3.17 6.10 -13.27
C ALA A 83 -3.36 5.28 -11.98
N ILE A 84 -4.33 4.36 -12.05
CA ILE A 84 -4.55 3.37 -10.99
C ILE A 84 -3.60 2.20 -11.23
N GLU A 85 -2.61 2.08 -10.37
CA GLU A 85 -1.69 0.94 -10.33
C GLU A 85 -2.15 -0.04 -9.25
N LEU A 86 -2.29 -1.31 -9.62
CA LEU A 86 -2.56 -2.39 -8.67
C LEU A 86 -1.29 -3.23 -8.46
N ARG A 87 -0.99 -3.53 -7.21
CA ARG A 87 0.07 -4.47 -6.82
C ARG A 87 -0.50 -5.56 -5.92
N VAL A 88 -0.10 -6.79 -6.19
CA VAL A 88 -0.53 -7.95 -5.40
C VAL A 88 0.45 -8.15 -4.25
N VAL A 89 -0.09 -8.32 -3.04
CA VAL A 89 0.66 -8.66 -1.84
C VAL A 89 0.04 -9.89 -1.20
N GLU A 90 0.80 -10.97 -1.15
CA GLU A 90 0.41 -12.19 -0.47
C GLU A 90 0.81 -12.11 1.00
N VAL A 91 -0.11 -12.40 1.91
CA VAL A 91 0.11 -12.49 3.35
C VAL A 91 0.06 -13.97 3.75
N ALA A 92 1.11 -14.45 4.42
CA ALA A 92 1.22 -15.80 4.95
C ALA A 92 1.80 -15.75 6.38
N TYR A 93 1.71 -16.83 7.15
CA TYR A 93 2.39 -16.99 8.44
C TYR A 93 3.09 -18.33 8.51
#